data_AF-A0A2I1HXB1-F1
#
_entry.id   AF-A0A2I1HXB1-F1
#
_cell.length_a   1.000
_cell.length_b   1.000
_cell.length_c   1.000
_cell.angle_alpha   90.00
_cell.angle_beta   90.00
_cell.angle_gamma   90.00
#
_symmetry.space_group_name_H-M   'P 1'
#
loop_
_entity.id
_entity.type
_entity.pdbx_description
1 polymer ?
#
loop_
_entity_poly.entity_id
_entity_poly.type
_entity_poly.pdbx_seq_one_letter_code
_entity_poly.pdbx_strand_id
1 'polypeptide(L)'
;MVQGSDYKIINGEANALFRAFKCEVNCPSLRASLVLGFLLQRTVIVKIIVEAEKYLNGMLEGSRDAALERDITNTTETLINQIILFEKNRKGEDDITKITPTKIRQQVYSALSCRGFPSDHSLITTTASKLLHKMNRVRQIVDEEIKSEMDDLAFQITHKVINIFYFSFKTQAS
;
A
#
# COMPACT_ATOMS: atom_id res chain seq x y z
N MET A 1 -8.37 -13.95 -3.37
CA MET A 1 -8.73 -15.36 -3.13
C MET A 1 -10.24 -15.45 -2.97
N VAL A 2 -10.94 -15.98 -3.99
CA VAL A 2 -12.42 -16.14 -4.01
C VAL A 2 -12.80 -17.47 -4.70
N GLN A 3 -12.09 -18.56 -4.42
CA GLN A 3 -12.49 -19.91 -4.80
C GLN A 3 -12.14 -20.87 -3.67
N GLY A 4 -13.14 -21.63 -3.20
CA GLY A 4 -13.08 -22.58 -2.07
C GLY A 4 -14.45 -22.73 -1.40
N SER A 5 -14.72 -23.85 -0.73
CA SER A 5 -15.93 -24.15 0.07
C SER A 5 -16.16 -23.17 1.22
N ASP A 6 -15.17 -22.35 1.51
CA ASP A 6 -15.03 -21.62 2.76
C ASP A 6 -15.53 -20.16 2.65
N TYR A 7 -15.96 -19.78 1.44
CA TYR A 7 -16.40 -18.44 1.09
C TYR A 7 -17.77 -18.43 0.44
N LYS A 8 -18.71 -17.66 1.00
CA LYS A 8 -20.00 -17.38 0.38
C LYS A 8 -20.00 -15.99 -0.26
N ILE A 9 -20.12 -15.92 -1.58
CA ILE A 9 -20.22 -14.64 -2.30
C ILE A 9 -21.60 -14.02 -2.08
N ILE A 10 -21.63 -12.73 -1.77
CA ILE A 10 -22.87 -11.95 -1.65
C ILE A 10 -23.18 -11.37 -3.03
N ASN A 11 -23.99 -12.09 -3.82
CA ASN A 11 -24.23 -11.79 -5.24
C ASN A 11 -24.69 -10.35 -5.52
N GLY A 12 -25.52 -9.76 -4.66
CA GLY A 12 -25.99 -8.38 -4.84
C GLY A 12 -24.85 -7.35 -4.79
N GLU A 13 -23.98 -7.47 -3.80
CA GLU A 13 -22.82 -6.61 -3.59
C GLU A 13 -21.72 -6.89 -4.64
N ALA A 14 -21.52 -8.15 -5.01
CA ALA A 14 -20.62 -8.53 -6.11
C ALA A 14 -21.06 -7.92 -7.46
N ASN A 15 -22.36 -8.00 -7.78
CA ASN A 15 -22.91 -7.40 -9.00
C ASN A 15 -22.87 -5.86 -8.97
N ALA A 16 -23.03 -5.23 -7.79
CA ALA A 16 -22.82 -3.79 -7.64
C ALA A 16 -21.36 -3.40 -7.92
N LEU A 17 -20.40 -4.20 -7.44
CA LEU A 17 -18.98 -4.01 -7.73
C LEU A 17 -18.69 -4.15 -9.24
N PHE A 18 -19.23 -5.17 -9.90
CA PHE A 18 -19.08 -5.31 -11.37
C PHE A 18 -19.58 -4.09 -12.11
N ARG A 19 -20.75 -3.56 -11.76
CA ARG A 19 -21.30 -2.33 -12.37
C ARG A 19 -20.41 -1.12 -12.13
N ALA A 20 -19.88 -0.95 -10.92
CA ALA A 20 -18.96 0.15 -10.61
C ALA A 20 -17.69 0.12 -11.46
N PHE A 21 -17.22 -1.09 -11.82
CA PHE A 21 -16.07 -1.30 -12.70
C PHE A 21 -16.44 -1.51 -14.18
N LYS A 22 -17.71 -1.33 -14.55
CA LYS A 22 -18.24 -1.53 -15.92
C LYS A 22 -17.93 -2.92 -16.49
N CYS A 23 -17.96 -3.95 -15.64
CA CYS A 23 -17.76 -5.33 -16.07
C CYS A 23 -19.10 -5.96 -16.52
N GLU A 24 -19.10 -6.56 -17.70
CA GLU A 24 -20.26 -7.25 -18.29
C GLU A 24 -20.35 -8.71 -17.80
N VAL A 25 -20.42 -8.90 -16.48
CA VAL A 25 -20.58 -10.21 -15.84
C VAL A 25 -21.55 -10.11 -14.68
N ASN A 26 -22.24 -11.22 -14.39
CA ASN A 26 -23.15 -11.33 -13.25
C ASN A 26 -22.91 -12.64 -12.49
N CYS A 27 -23.03 -12.59 -11.17
CA CYS A 27 -23.07 -13.76 -10.31
C CYS A 27 -24.48 -14.41 -10.32
N PRO A 28 -24.56 -15.75 -10.15
CA PRO A 28 -23.44 -16.68 -10.01
C PRO A 28 -22.97 -17.22 -11.37
N SER A 29 -21.68 -17.08 -11.68
CA SER A 29 -21.03 -17.78 -12.81
C SER A 29 -19.54 -17.93 -12.54
N LEU A 30 -18.91 -18.97 -13.11
CA LEU A 30 -17.46 -19.19 -12.96
C LEU A 30 -16.65 -17.97 -13.41
N ARG A 31 -17.05 -17.37 -14.55
CA ARG A 31 -16.46 -16.14 -15.07
C ARG A 31 -16.60 -14.99 -14.08
N ALA A 32 -17.78 -14.81 -13.47
CA ALA A 32 -17.99 -13.76 -12.47
C ALA A 32 -17.11 -13.96 -11.24
N SER A 33 -16.94 -15.19 -10.73
CA SER A 33 -16.06 -15.46 -9.58
C SER A 33 -14.60 -15.12 -9.87
N LEU A 34 -14.10 -15.44 -11.07
CA LEU A 34 -12.75 -15.08 -11.50
C LEU A 34 -12.58 -13.55 -11.58
N VAL A 35 -13.50 -12.86 -12.27
CA VAL A 35 -13.47 -11.40 -12.39
C VAL A 35 -13.55 -10.74 -11.01
N LEU A 36 -14.38 -11.27 -10.11
CA LEU A 36 -14.50 -10.78 -8.73
C LEU A 36 -13.17 -10.89 -7.99
N GLY A 37 -12.46 -12.00 -8.13
CA GLY A 37 -11.12 -12.19 -7.55
C GLY A 37 -10.16 -11.07 -7.93
N PHE A 38 -10.07 -10.75 -9.23
CA PHE A 38 -9.21 -9.67 -9.72
C PHE A 38 -9.66 -8.28 -9.26
N LEU A 39 -10.96 -8.00 -9.29
CA LEU A 39 -11.49 -6.70 -8.84
C LEU A 39 -11.24 -6.48 -7.35
N LEU A 40 -11.37 -7.52 -6.53
CA LEU A 40 -11.06 -7.43 -5.10
C LEU A 40 -9.57 -7.21 -4.87
N GLN A 41 -8.68 -7.92 -5.58
CA GLN A 41 -7.23 -7.67 -5.51
C GLN A 41 -6.89 -6.21 -5.88
N ARG A 42 -7.43 -5.70 -6.99
CA ARG A 42 -7.25 -4.30 -7.40
C ARG A 42 -7.77 -3.34 -6.34
N THR A 43 -8.96 -3.61 -5.79
CA THR A 43 -9.58 -2.77 -4.75
C THR A 43 -8.72 -2.72 -3.50
N VAL A 44 -8.12 -3.84 -3.10
CA VAL A 44 -7.19 -3.93 -1.96
C VAL A 44 -5.98 -3.05 -2.20
N ILE A 45 -5.26 -3.24 -3.32
CA ILE A 45 -4.04 -2.49 -3.64
C ILE A 45 -4.33 -0.98 -3.70
N VAL A 46 -5.35 -0.57 -4.46
CA VAL A 46 -5.72 0.85 -4.60
C VAL A 46 -6.08 1.46 -3.25
N LYS A 47 -6.81 0.74 -2.39
CA LYS A 47 -7.19 1.26 -1.09
C LYS A 47 -5.97 1.46 -0.18
N ILE A 48 -5.02 0.53 -0.19
CA ILE A 48 -3.77 0.65 0.58
C ILE A 48 -2.99 1.88 0.11
N ILE A 49 -2.80 2.03 -1.20
CA ILE A 49 -2.09 3.18 -1.78
C ILE A 49 -2.74 4.49 -1.33
N VAL A 50 -4.06 4.63 -1.46
CA VAL A 50 -4.79 5.85 -1.08
C VAL A 50 -4.65 6.18 0.41
N GLU A 51 -4.70 5.19 1.31
CA GLU A 51 -4.53 5.46 2.74
C GLU A 51 -3.08 5.82 3.08
N ALA A 52 -2.09 5.22 2.41
CA ALA A 52 -0.69 5.59 2.55
C ALA A 52 -0.39 7.01 2.02
N GLU A 53 -0.98 7.42 0.89
CA GLU A 53 -0.85 8.81 0.39
C GLU A 53 -1.40 9.81 1.41
N LYS A 54 -2.58 9.54 1.98
CA LYS A 54 -3.17 10.41 3.00
C LYS A 54 -2.26 10.56 4.22
N TYR A 55 -1.65 9.46 4.64
CA TYR A 55 -0.69 9.46 5.74
C TYR A 55 0.53 10.34 5.42
N LEU A 56 1.19 10.07 4.28
CA LEU A 56 2.41 10.77 3.88
C LEU A 56 2.17 12.25 3.57
N ASN A 57 0.97 12.61 3.10
CA ASN A 57 0.58 14.00 2.87
C ASN A 57 0.10 14.72 4.13
N GLY A 58 0.14 14.08 5.31
CA GLY A 58 -0.29 14.67 6.57
C GLY A 58 -1.79 14.92 6.69
N MET A 59 -2.61 14.27 5.85
CA MET A 59 -4.07 14.31 5.92
C MET A 59 -4.65 13.37 7.00
N LEU A 60 -3.81 12.58 7.67
CA LEU A 60 -4.19 11.79 8.83
C LEU A 60 -3.62 12.44 10.10
N GLU A 61 -4.52 12.84 10.99
CA GLU A 61 -4.22 13.34 12.33
C GLU A 61 -3.54 12.23 13.15
N GLY A 62 -2.36 12.50 13.69
CA GLY A 62 -1.57 11.58 14.52
C GLY A 62 -0.54 12.32 15.37
N SER A 63 -0.09 11.69 16.46
CA SER A 63 0.98 12.24 17.31
C SER A 63 2.30 12.38 16.55
N ARG A 64 3.22 13.25 17.01
CA ARG A 64 4.54 13.43 16.38
C ARG A 64 5.35 12.14 16.22
N ASP A 65 5.24 11.21 17.18
CA ASP A 65 5.88 9.90 17.07
C ASP A 65 5.25 9.01 15.99
N ALA A 66 4.00 9.25 15.64
CA ALA A 66 3.26 8.49 14.65
C ALA A 66 3.51 8.96 13.20
N ALA A 67 4.49 9.83 12.95
CA ALA A 67 4.76 10.41 11.63
C ALA A 67 6.24 10.38 11.19
N LEU A 68 7.09 9.59 11.86
CA LEU A 68 8.53 9.55 11.58
C LEU A 68 8.83 9.15 10.13
N GLU A 69 8.11 8.16 9.58
CA GLU A 69 8.26 7.69 8.20
C GLU A 69 7.99 8.83 7.21
N ARG A 70 6.97 9.63 7.47
CA ARG A 70 6.62 10.81 6.68
C ARG A 70 7.73 11.87 6.78
N ASP A 71 8.13 12.21 7.99
CA ASP A 71 9.07 13.29 8.23
C ASP A 71 10.46 12.96 7.65
N ILE A 72 10.90 11.70 7.77
CA ILE A 72 12.11 11.17 7.13
C ILE A 72 11.99 11.26 5.61
N THR A 73 10.86 10.83 5.03
CA THR A 73 10.62 10.86 3.59
C THR A 73 10.69 12.30 3.05
N ASN A 74 10.00 13.24 3.70
CA ASN A 74 9.96 14.65 3.28
C ASN A 74 11.32 15.34 3.40
N THR A 75 12.03 15.09 4.51
CA THR A 75 13.37 15.64 4.74
C THR A 75 14.35 15.12 3.69
N THR A 76 14.24 13.85 3.33
CA THR A 76 15.09 13.18 2.33
C THR A 76 14.89 13.79 0.94
N GLU A 77 13.65 13.94 0.49
CA GLU A 77 13.35 14.57 -0.80
C GLU A 77 13.81 16.03 -0.83
N THR A 78 13.65 16.76 0.27
CA THR A 78 14.17 18.13 0.40
C THR A 78 15.69 18.17 0.25
N LEU A 79 16.42 17.30 0.94
CA LEU A 79 17.87 17.21 0.88
C LEU A 79 18.37 16.83 -0.53
N ILE A 80 17.73 15.84 -1.15
CA ILE A 80 18.02 15.42 -2.53
C ILE A 80 17.90 16.62 -3.49
N ASN A 81 16.81 17.40 -3.39
CA ASN A 81 16.60 18.57 -4.24
C ASN A 81 17.63 19.67 -3.99
N GLN A 82 18.03 19.89 -2.73
CA GLN A 82 19.09 20.84 -2.39
C GLN A 82 20.45 20.43 -2.97
N ILE A 83 20.77 19.13 -2.96
CA ILE A 83 22.03 18.61 -3.52
C ILE A 83 22.04 18.71 -5.04
N ILE A 84 20.91 18.40 -5.72
CA ILE A 84 20.77 18.63 -7.17
C ILE A 84 20.95 20.11 -7.51
N LEU A 85 20.39 21.01 -6.71
CA LEU A 85 20.54 22.44 -6.92
C LEU A 85 21.99 22.90 -6.66
N PHE A 86 22.65 22.32 -5.67
CA PHE A 86 24.05 22.57 -5.35
C PHE A 86 24.97 22.15 -6.51
N GLU A 87 24.77 20.94 -7.04
CA GLU A 87 25.48 20.39 -8.20
C GLU A 87 25.36 21.32 -9.42
N LYS A 88 24.15 21.80 -9.73
CA LYS A 88 23.90 22.67 -10.89
C LYS A 88 24.52 24.07 -10.76
N ASN A 89 24.55 24.63 -9.55
CA ASN A 89 24.88 26.04 -9.34
C ASN A 89 26.33 26.30 -8.90
N ARG A 90 27.06 25.26 -8.47
CA ARG A 90 28.44 25.38 -8.03
C ARG A 90 29.38 24.76 -9.05
N LYS A 91 30.53 25.38 -9.25
CA LYS A 91 31.55 24.86 -10.16
C LYS A 91 32.17 23.60 -9.54
N GLY A 92 32.16 22.50 -10.28
CA GLY A 92 32.73 21.21 -9.91
C GLY A 92 32.26 20.13 -10.88
N GLU A 93 33.10 19.14 -11.16
CA GLU A 93 32.75 18.00 -12.02
C GLU A 93 32.87 16.66 -11.30
N ASP A 94 33.01 16.68 -9.97
CA ASP A 94 33.20 15.48 -9.17
C ASP A 94 32.00 14.53 -9.23
N ASP A 95 32.30 13.24 -9.33
CA ASP A 95 31.28 12.19 -9.38
C ASP A 95 30.58 12.01 -8.03
N ILE A 96 31.19 12.47 -6.93
CA ILE A 96 30.61 12.30 -5.61
C ILE A 96 29.36 13.15 -5.44
N THR A 97 29.36 14.40 -5.87
CA THR A 97 28.17 15.27 -5.81
C THR A 97 27.07 14.74 -6.72
N LYS A 98 27.43 14.26 -7.93
CA LYS A 98 26.48 13.68 -8.90
C LYS A 98 25.76 12.43 -8.37
N ILE A 99 26.49 11.52 -7.70
CA ILE A 99 25.92 10.26 -7.20
C ILE A 99 25.23 10.39 -5.83
N THR A 100 25.51 11.46 -5.09
CA THR A 100 25.02 11.63 -3.71
C THR A 100 23.48 11.57 -3.58
N PRO A 101 22.68 12.24 -4.44
CA PRO A 101 21.22 12.15 -4.38
C PRO A 101 20.70 10.72 -4.43
N THR A 102 21.23 9.92 -5.35
CA THR A 102 20.86 8.51 -5.52
C THR A 102 21.25 7.68 -4.30
N LYS A 103 22.45 7.90 -3.74
CA LYS A 103 22.89 7.20 -2.51
C LYS A 103 22.03 7.55 -1.29
N ILE A 104 21.68 8.81 -1.10
CA ILE A 104 20.80 9.24 0.00
C ILE A 104 19.44 8.56 -0.12
N ARG A 105 18.84 8.61 -1.31
CA ARG A 105 17.57 7.92 -1.61
C ARG A 105 17.65 6.44 -1.24
N GLN A 106 18.63 5.73 -1.80
CA GLN A 106 18.81 4.30 -1.57
C GLN A 106 18.95 3.94 -0.10
N GLN A 107 19.81 4.64 0.64
CA GLN A 107 20.07 4.34 2.05
C GLN A 107 18.86 4.61 2.93
N VAL A 108 18.22 5.77 2.75
CA VAL A 108 17.06 6.15 3.57
C VAL A 108 15.88 5.23 3.30
N TYR A 109 15.53 5.00 2.03
CA TYR A 109 14.39 4.14 1.71
C TYR A 109 14.65 2.67 2.03
N SER A 110 15.91 2.22 2.05
CA SER A 110 16.25 0.88 2.59
C SER A 110 16.01 0.80 4.10
N ALA A 111 16.39 1.83 4.86
CA ALA A 111 16.12 1.88 6.30
C ALA A 111 14.61 1.89 6.59
N LEU A 112 13.84 2.68 5.84
CA LEU A 112 12.37 2.72 5.93
C LEU A 112 11.74 1.39 5.52
N SER A 113 12.26 0.69 4.50
CA SER A 113 11.79 -0.66 4.14
C SER A 113 11.99 -1.68 5.25
N CYS A 114 13.06 -1.53 6.05
CA CYS A 114 13.38 -2.48 7.11
C CYS A 114 12.63 -2.22 8.42
N ARG A 115 12.37 -0.96 8.76
CA ARG A 115 11.82 -0.57 10.08
C ARG A 115 10.57 0.32 10.03
N GLY A 116 10.26 0.89 8.87
CA GLY A 116 9.09 1.73 8.68
C GLY A 116 7.81 0.89 8.73
N PHE A 117 6.79 1.47 9.37
CA PHE A 117 5.47 0.88 9.53
C PHE A 117 5.51 -0.53 10.15
N PRO A 118 5.93 -0.69 11.43
CA PRO A 118 5.81 -1.99 12.10
C PRO A 118 4.35 -2.49 12.12
N SER A 119 4.14 -3.78 12.43
CA SER A 119 2.82 -4.42 12.34
C SER A 119 1.74 -3.76 13.21
N ASP A 120 2.14 -3.16 14.33
CA ASP A 120 1.29 -2.41 15.27
C ASP A 120 1.10 -0.93 14.86
N HIS A 121 1.74 -0.48 13.77
CA HIS A 121 1.63 0.88 13.29
C HIS A 121 0.18 1.22 12.91
N SER A 122 -0.31 2.38 13.35
CA SER A 122 -1.71 2.81 13.20
C SER A 122 -2.20 2.83 11.75
N LEU A 123 -1.35 3.26 10.81
CA LEU A 123 -1.64 3.20 9.37
C LEU A 123 -1.92 1.75 8.91
N ILE A 124 -1.09 0.80 9.34
CA ILE A 124 -1.22 -0.61 8.95
C ILE A 124 -2.51 -1.18 9.52
N THR A 125 -2.71 -1.03 10.82
CA THR A 125 -3.85 -1.61 11.53
C THR A 125 -5.17 -1.02 11.04
N THR A 126 -5.28 0.30 10.95
CA THR A 126 -6.49 0.98 10.48
C THR A 126 -6.81 0.64 9.02
N THR A 127 -5.78 0.54 8.16
CA THR A 127 -5.98 0.20 6.75
C THR A 127 -6.41 -1.26 6.59
N ALA A 128 -5.77 -2.19 7.30
CA ALA A 128 -6.14 -3.60 7.31
C ALA A 128 -7.59 -3.81 7.76
N SER A 129 -8.02 -3.18 8.86
CA SER A 129 -9.42 -3.25 9.31
C SER A 129 -10.41 -2.68 8.29
N LYS A 130 -10.09 -1.55 7.64
CA LYS A 130 -10.91 -0.98 6.56
C LYS A 130 -11.02 -1.92 5.36
N LEU A 131 -9.94 -2.61 5.00
CA LEU A 131 -9.91 -3.60 3.92
C LEU A 131 -10.82 -4.79 4.25
N LEU A 132 -10.64 -5.39 5.43
CA LEU A 132 -11.44 -6.52 5.89
C LEU A 132 -12.93 -6.20 5.86
N HIS A 133 -13.33 -5.06 6.44
CA HIS A 133 -14.71 -4.58 6.39
C HIS A 133 -15.22 -4.47 4.94
N LYS A 134 -14.43 -3.89 4.03
CA LYS A 134 -14.83 -3.73 2.62
C LYS A 134 -14.93 -5.07 1.89
N MET A 135 -14.03 -6.00 2.15
CA MET A 135 -14.07 -7.34 1.55
C MET A 135 -15.26 -8.15 2.07
N ASN A 136 -15.54 -8.06 3.37
CA ASN A 136 -16.61 -8.82 4.02
C ASN A 136 -18.03 -8.35 3.62
N ARG A 137 -18.16 -7.21 2.95
CA ARG A 137 -19.41 -6.82 2.28
C ARG A 137 -19.71 -7.65 1.03
N VAL A 138 -18.68 -8.18 0.37
CA VAL A 138 -18.78 -8.87 -0.92
C VAL A 138 -18.69 -10.39 -0.75
N ARG A 139 -18.09 -10.85 0.35
CA ARG A 139 -18.00 -12.27 0.72
C ARG A 139 -18.22 -12.45 2.22
N GLN A 140 -18.75 -13.60 2.60
CA GLN A 140 -18.77 -14.07 3.98
C GLN A 140 -17.79 -15.24 4.12
N ILE A 141 -16.94 -15.16 5.14
CA ILE A 141 -16.05 -16.25 5.55
C ILE A 141 -16.84 -17.07 6.56
N VAL A 142 -17.01 -18.36 6.29
CA VAL A 142 -17.88 -19.23 7.11
C VAL A 142 -17.09 -19.91 8.23
N ASP A 143 -15.81 -20.16 8.00
CA ASP A 143 -14.91 -20.83 8.91
C ASP A 143 -14.12 -19.82 9.78
N GLU A 144 -14.08 -20.05 11.10
CA GLU A 144 -13.44 -19.13 12.06
C GLU A 144 -11.91 -19.16 12.00
N GLU A 145 -11.30 -20.30 11.72
CA GLU A 145 -9.84 -20.44 11.58
C GLU A 145 -9.39 -19.67 10.34
N ILE A 146 -10.09 -19.89 9.22
CA ILE A 146 -9.84 -19.18 7.95
C ILE A 146 -10.05 -17.67 8.14
N LYS A 147 -11.04 -17.26 8.94
CA LYS A 147 -11.26 -15.84 9.24
C LYS A 147 -10.06 -15.22 9.95
N SER A 148 -9.50 -15.90 10.95
CA SER A 148 -8.30 -15.42 11.66
C SER A 148 -7.10 -15.31 10.72
N GLU A 149 -6.85 -16.32 9.89
CA GLU A 149 -5.75 -16.30 8.91
C GLU A 149 -5.87 -15.13 7.93
N MET A 150 -7.10 -14.79 7.55
CA MET A 150 -7.36 -13.72 6.60
C MET A 150 -7.21 -12.34 7.22
N ASP A 151 -7.53 -12.20 8.50
CA ASP A 151 -7.26 -10.98 9.24
C ASP A 151 -5.75 -10.74 9.25
N ASP A 152 -4.94 -11.73 9.61
CA ASP A 152 -3.47 -11.67 9.56
C ASP A 152 -2.95 -11.36 8.15
N LEU A 153 -3.51 -11.99 7.12
CA LEU A 153 -3.14 -11.74 5.73
C LEU A 153 -3.42 -10.28 5.33
N ALA A 154 -4.48 -9.65 5.86
CA ALA A 154 -4.79 -8.26 5.59
C ALA A 154 -3.72 -7.31 6.18
N PHE A 155 -3.17 -7.60 7.36
CA PHE A 155 -2.04 -6.83 7.91
C PHE A 155 -0.80 -7.02 7.05
N GLN A 156 -0.45 -8.26 6.71
CA GLN A 156 0.73 -8.58 5.92
C GLN A 156 0.68 -7.95 4.51
N ILE A 157 -0.47 -8.01 3.83
CA ILE A 157 -0.60 -7.45 2.48
C ILE A 157 -0.57 -5.92 2.51
N THR A 158 -1.15 -5.30 3.55
CA THR A 158 -1.08 -3.85 3.76
C THR A 158 0.37 -3.41 3.90
N HIS A 159 1.13 -4.09 4.76
CA HIS A 159 2.55 -3.81 4.95
C HIS A 159 3.36 -3.99 3.66
N LYS A 160 3.22 -5.14 2.99
CA LYS A 160 3.95 -5.45 1.76
C LYS A 160 3.67 -4.44 0.64
N VAL A 161 2.41 -4.06 0.43
CA VAL A 161 2.05 -3.09 -0.61
C VAL A 161 2.67 -1.73 -0.29
N ILE A 162 2.58 -1.25 0.96
CA ILE A 162 3.20 0.02 1.33
C ILE A 162 4.71 -0.03 1.11
N ASN A 163 5.36 -1.08 1.61
CA ASN A 163 6.80 -1.23 1.47
C ASN A 163 7.23 -1.25 -0.01
N ILE A 164 6.55 -2.01 -0.86
CA ILE A 164 6.86 -2.09 -2.29
C ILE A 164 6.74 -0.70 -2.95
N PHE A 165 5.57 -0.06 -2.80
CA PHE A 165 5.24 1.14 -3.56
C PHE A 165 5.93 2.40 -3.05
N TYR A 166 6.18 2.50 -1.74
CA TYR A 166 6.72 3.72 -1.14
C TYR A 166 8.20 3.65 -0.79
N PHE A 167 8.76 2.45 -0.58
CA PHE A 167 10.15 2.30 -0.15
C PHE A 167 10.98 1.51 -1.16
N SER A 168 10.62 0.26 -1.45
CA SER A 168 11.44 -0.62 -2.29
C SER A 168 11.60 -0.11 -3.73
N PHE A 169 10.56 0.46 -4.36
CA PHE A 169 10.74 1.04 -5.70
C PHE A 169 11.62 2.30 -5.69
N LYS A 170 11.69 3.02 -4.57
CA LYS A 170 12.54 4.20 -4.44
C LYS A 170 14.02 3.85 -4.32
N THR A 171 14.37 2.61 -3.98
CA THR A 171 15.77 2.15 -3.94
C THR A 171 16.31 1.76 -5.33
N GLN A 172 15.42 1.49 -6.29
CA GLN A 172 15.80 0.94 -7.61
C GLN A 172 15.98 1.99 -8.71
N ALA A 173 15.75 3.28 -8.43
CA ALA A 173 15.86 4.34 -9.43
C ALA A 173 17.22 5.07 -9.37
N SER A 174 17.98 4.97 -10.47
CA SER A 174 19.16 5.80 -10.80
C SER A 174 18.81 7.28 -10.85
#